data_AF-M9RLW6-F1
#
_entry.id   AF-M9RLW6-F1
#
_cell.length_a   1.000
_cell.length_b   1.000
_cell.length_c   1.000
_cell.angle_alpha   90.00
_cell.angle_beta   90.00
_cell.angle_gamma   90.00
#
_symmetry.space_group_name_H-M   'P 1'
#
loop_
_entity.id
_entity.type
_entity.pdbx_description
1 polymer ?
#
loop_
_entity_poly.entity_id
_entity_poly.type
_entity_poly.pdbx_seq_one_letter_code
_entity_poly.pdbx_strand_id
1 'polypeptide(L)'
;MSNISETGACVVGMNDIAINEQVELLHNNDRTSAKVCWVRVGKIGLIFDQNLSAGALDRIRYSLRKSTRPRPPQRATFTELR
;
A
#
# COMPACT_ATOMS: atom_id res chain seq x y z
N MET A 1 7.49 4.45 -3.32
CA MET A 1 6.02 4.55 -3.30
C MET A 1 5.63 5.88 -2.67
N SER A 2 4.74 6.64 -3.29
CA SER A 2 4.36 7.99 -2.84
C SER A 2 3.17 7.97 -1.88
N ASN A 3 2.21 7.06 -2.11
CA ASN A 3 1.07 6.85 -1.22
C ASN A 3 0.45 5.46 -1.46
N ILE A 4 -0.22 4.88 -0.45
CA ILE A 4 -0.97 3.62 -0.55
C ILE A 4 -2.24 3.66 0.32
N SER A 5 -3.32 3.17 -0.24
CA SER A 5 -4.62 2.93 0.38
C SER A 5 -5.01 1.46 0.24
N GLU A 6 -6.11 1.08 0.89
CA GLU A 6 -6.70 -0.27 0.76
C GLU A 6 -6.96 -0.68 -0.68
N THR A 7 -7.36 0.27 -1.52
CA THR A 7 -7.84 0.02 -2.88
C THR A 7 -6.81 0.30 -3.97
N GLY A 8 -5.68 0.94 -3.63
CA GLY A 8 -4.71 1.31 -4.65
C GLY A 8 -3.45 1.97 -4.12
N ALA A 9 -2.56 2.33 -5.05
CA ALA A 9 -1.29 2.96 -4.74
C ALA A 9 -0.93 4.04 -5.76
N CYS A 10 -0.19 5.03 -5.29
CA CYS A 10 0.52 5.99 -6.14
C CYS A 10 2.02 5.68 -6.07
N VAL A 11 2.60 5.32 -7.21
CA VAL A 11 4.02 5.01 -7.34
C VAL A 11 4.71 6.03 -8.24
N VAL A 12 5.99 6.26 -7.96
CA VAL A 12 6.87 7.00 -8.89
C VAL A 12 7.34 6.00 -9.92
N GLY A 13 7.18 6.31 -11.19
CA GLY A 13 7.52 5.41 -12.30
C GLY A 13 7.67 6.17 -13.60
N MET A 14 8.31 5.52 -14.57
CA MET A 14 8.46 6.04 -15.93
C MET A 14 7.17 5.82 -16.72
N ASN A 15 6.90 6.68 -17.71
CA ASN A 15 5.61 6.74 -18.42
C ASN A 15 5.40 5.59 -19.45
N ASP A 16 6.27 4.58 -19.47
CA ASP A 16 6.25 3.52 -20.48
C ASP A 16 5.23 2.41 -20.18
N ILE A 17 4.32 2.62 -19.23
CA ILE A 17 3.28 1.67 -18.83
C ILE A 17 1.93 2.17 -19.34
N ALA A 18 1.16 1.30 -19.99
CA ALA A 18 -0.13 1.66 -20.55
C ALA A 18 -1.22 1.73 -19.47
N ILE A 19 -2.22 2.59 -19.68
CA ILE A 19 -3.45 2.56 -18.89
C ILE A 19 -4.13 1.21 -19.12
N ASN A 20 -4.70 0.64 -18.06
CA ASN A 20 -5.31 -0.69 -18.02
C ASN A 20 -4.33 -1.87 -18.10
N GLU A 21 -3.02 -1.62 -18.08
CA GLU A 21 -2.03 -2.69 -18.01
C GLU A 21 -2.07 -3.37 -16.63
N GLN A 22 -1.95 -4.69 -16.63
CA GLN A 22 -1.88 -5.50 -15.43
C GLN A 22 -0.45 -5.49 -14.90
N VAL A 23 -0.29 -5.14 -13.63
CA VAL A 23 1.01 -5.01 -12.97
C VAL A 23 0.98 -5.66 -11.59
N GLU A 24 2.15 -6.05 -11.09
CA GLU A 24 2.29 -6.53 -9.72
C GLU A 24 3.03 -5.51 -8.87
N LEU A 25 2.40 -5.08 -7.79
CA LEU A 25 3.08 -4.30 -6.76
C LEU A 25 3.81 -5.26 -5.81
N LEU A 26 5.15 -5.25 -5.89
CA LEU A 26 5.99 -5.98 -4.95
C LEU A 26 6.24 -5.17 -3.68
N HIS A 27 5.87 -5.71 -2.51
CA HIS A 27 6.14 -5.10 -1.21
C HIS A 27 6.47 -6.19 -0.19
N ASN A 28 7.54 -6.06 0.60
CA ASN A 28 7.87 -7.00 1.70
C ASN A 28 7.81 -8.50 1.32
N ASN A 29 8.26 -8.87 0.12
CA ASN A 29 8.13 -10.21 -0.50
C ASN A 29 6.70 -10.67 -0.84
N ASP A 30 5.68 -9.89 -0.52
CA ASP A 30 4.32 -10.07 -0.99
C ASP A 30 4.15 -9.41 -2.37
N ARG A 31 3.34 -10.03 -3.22
CA ARG A 31 2.94 -9.49 -4.53
C ARG A 31 1.45 -9.18 -4.48
N THR A 32 1.09 -7.98 -4.91
CA THR A 32 -0.30 -7.56 -5.01
C THR A 32 -0.61 -7.21 -6.45
N SER A 33 -1.52 -7.97 -7.05
CA SER A 33 -2.00 -7.72 -8.40
C SER A 33 -2.77 -6.40 -8.45
N ALA A 34 -2.44 -5.59 -9.45
CA ALA A 34 -2.97 -4.25 -9.62
C ALA A 34 -3.09 -3.92 -11.10
N LYS A 35 -3.89 -2.92 -11.40
CA LYS A 35 -4.10 -2.39 -12.74
C LYS A 35 -3.76 -0.90 -12.77
N VAL A 36 -3.15 -0.45 -13.86
CA VAL A 36 -2.88 0.98 -14.04
C VAL A 36 -4.18 1.74 -14.34
N CYS A 37 -4.55 2.67 -13.48
CA CYS A 37 -5.77 3.47 -13.64
C CYS A 37 -5.49 4.87 -14.21
N TRP A 38 -4.31 5.43 -13.99
CA TRP A 38 -3.87 6.67 -14.61
C TRP A 38 -2.34 6.78 -14.66
N VAL A 39 -1.83 7.50 -15.65
CA VAL A 39 -0.41 7.85 -15.78
C VAL A 39 -0.31 9.36 -15.88
N ARG A 40 0.56 9.96 -15.07
CA ARG A 40 0.95 11.37 -15.15
C ARG A 40 2.46 11.44 -15.09
N VAL A 41 3.03 12.55 -15.55
CA VAL A 41 4.49 12.73 -15.61
C VAL A 41 5.16 12.35 -14.28
N GLY A 42 5.88 11.22 -14.29
CA GLY A 42 6.63 10.69 -13.15
C GLY A 42 5.80 10.01 -12.06
N LYS A 43 4.49 9.81 -12.24
CA LYS A 43 3.60 9.15 -11.29
C LYS A 43 2.59 8.25 -11.96
N ILE A 44 2.37 7.09 -11.36
CA ILE A 44 1.42 6.09 -11.85
C ILE A 44 0.44 5.79 -10.72
N GLY A 45 -0.84 5.79 -11.08
CA GLY A 45 -1.93 5.33 -10.23
C GLY A 45 -2.21 3.86 -10.49
N LEU A 46 -2.22 3.08 -9.42
CA LEU A 46 -2.56 1.66 -9.41
C LEU A 46 -3.87 1.47 -8.65
N ILE A 47 -4.76 0.63 -9.17
CA ILE A 47 -5.92 0.08 -8.46
C ILE A 47 -5.68 -1.40 -8.22
N PHE A 48 -5.92 -1.89 -7.00
CA PHE A 48 -5.72 -3.31 -6.69
C PHE A 48 -6.92 -4.13 -7.14
N ASP A 49 -6.67 -5.34 -7.64
CA ASP A 49 -7.74 -6.26 -8.02
C ASP A 49 -8.49 -6.76 -6.77
N GLN A 50 -7.76 -6.87 -5.67
CA GLN A 50 -8.29 -7.21 -4.35
C GLN A 50 -7.82 -6.19 -3.34
N ASN A 51 -8.74 -5.73 -2.48
CA ASN A 51 -8.40 -4.81 -1.42
C ASN A 51 -7.32 -5.38 -0.50
N LEU A 52 -6.35 -4.55 -0.14
CA LEU A 52 -5.36 -4.91 0.86
C LEU A 52 -6.00 -4.93 2.24
N SER A 53 -5.79 -6.02 2.99
CA SER A 53 -6.18 -6.04 4.40
C SER A 53 -5.48 -4.93 5.19
N ALA A 54 -6.12 -4.45 6.27
CA ALA A 54 -5.52 -3.47 7.17
C ALA A 54 -4.12 -3.89 7.66
N GLY A 55 -3.93 -5.19 7.93
CA GLY A 55 -2.63 -5.75 8.30
C GLY A 55 -1.58 -5.66 7.18
N ALA A 56 -1.96 -5.88 5.92
CA ALA A 56 -1.05 -5.73 4.78
C ALA A 56 -0.66 -4.25 4.57
N LEU A 57 -1.62 -3.33 4.66
CA LEU A 57 -1.35 -1.89 4.59
C LEU A 57 -0.41 -1.44 5.70
N ASP A 58 -0.64 -1.90 6.92
CA ASP A 58 0.24 -1.61 8.05
C ASP A 58 1.64 -2.14 7.77
N ARG A 59 1.81 -3.39 7.33
CA ARG A 59 3.14 -3.92 6.98
C ARG A 59 3.86 -3.07 5.93
N ILE A 60 3.16 -2.59 4.91
CA ILE A 60 3.73 -1.72 3.87
C ILE A 60 4.12 -0.35 4.45
N ARG A 61 3.23 0.27 5.24
CA ARG A 61 3.48 1.56 5.88
C ARG A 61 4.63 1.46 6.89
N TYR A 62 4.71 0.37 7.64
CA TYR A 62 5.75 0.15 8.64
C TYR A 62 7.07 -0.31 8.04
N SER A 63 7.10 -1.01 6.90
CA SER A 63 8.35 -1.33 6.22
C SER A 63 8.97 -0.12 5.54
N LEU A 64 8.15 0.80 5.01
CA LEU A 64 8.59 2.13 4.59
C LEU A 64 9.06 2.96 5.79
N ARG A 65 8.50 2.73 6.98
CA ARG A 65 8.98 3.27 8.25
C ARG A 65 10.04 2.39 8.93
N LYS A 66 11.17 2.14 8.26
CA LYS A 66 12.47 2.33 8.94
C LYS A 66 12.70 3.83 9.29
N SER A 67 11.64 4.48 9.74
CA SER A 67 11.54 5.85 10.20
C SER A 67 11.23 5.74 11.68
N THR A 68 12.09 6.38 12.45
CA THR A 68 12.30 6.42 13.90
C THR A 68 11.09 6.76 14.79
N ARG A 69 9.84 6.63 14.33
CA ARG A 69 8.67 6.96 15.15
C ARG A 69 8.16 5.74 15.92
N PRO A 70 8.21 5.77 17.26
CA PRO A 70 7.63 4.72 18.10
C PRO A 70 6.15 4.53 17.77
N ARG A 71 5.70 3.27 17.79
CA ARG A 71 4.28 2.93 17.73
C ARG A 71 3.58 3.62 18.92
N PRO A 72 2.50 4.39 18.73
CA PRO A 72 1.69 4.84 19.85
C PRO A 72 1.14 3.60 20.58
N PRO A 73 1.21 3.54 21.92
CA PRO A 73 0.83 2.35 22.67
C PRO A 73 -0.62 1.99 22.35
N GLN A 74 -0.84 0.74 21.95
CA GLN A 74 -2.18 0.19 21.81
C GLN A 74 -2.78 0.16 23.22
N ARG A 75 -3.80 1.00 23.45
CA ARG A 75 -4.55 1.01 24.70
C ARG A 75 -5.24 -0.35 24.80
N ALA A 76 -4.72 -1.22 25.67
CA ALA A 76 -5.36 -2.49 25.96
C ALA A 76 -6.73 -2.21 26.58
N THR A 77 -7.80 -2.49 25.84
CA THR A 77 -9.15 -2.49 26.40
C THR A 77 -9.25 -3.71 27.30
N PHE A 78 -9.10 -3.51 28.61
CA PHE A 78 -9.44 -4.52 29.60
C PHE A 78 -10.96 -4.63 29.62
N THR A 79 -11.50 -5.70 29.06
CA THR A 79 -12.88 -6.09 29.31
C THR A 79 -12.85 -6.96 30.57
N GLU A 80 -13.30 -6.41 31.71
CA GLU A 80 -13.58 -7.22 32.89
C GLU A 80 -14.68 -8.22 32.54
N LEU A 81 -14.36 -9.51 32.62
CA LEU A 81 -15.35 -10.58 32.62
C LEU A 81 -15.97 -10.63 34.01
N ARG A 82 -17.29 -10.46 34.05
CA ARG A 82 -18.13 -10.53 35.25
C ARG A 82 -18.53 -11.97 35.54
#